data_AF-A0A2A2QYT1-F1
#
_entry.id   AF-A0A2A2QYT1-F1
#
_cell.length_a   1.000
_cell.length_b   1.000
_cell.length_c   1.000
_cell.angle_alpha   90.00
_cell.angle_beta   90.00
_cell.angle_gamma   90.00
#
_symmetry.space_group_name_H-M   'P 1'
#
loop_
_entity.id
_entity.type
_entity.pdbx_description
1 polymer ?
#
loop_
_entity_poly.entity_id
_entity_poly.type
_entity_poly.pdbx_seq_one_letter_code
_entity_poly.pdbx_strand_id
1 'polypeptide(L)'
;MFNPFSKRRPITLDKYCNAMLRDQIISPEFQGNDLGRVYTEVVVKNIGEQDPSFLSVDQDALHEQLLAARIEIFGIAWVHEFGFDLAGDQTEWTLDYLKGARRETLWEDGEAYNQAAARSSLIHDPRSAKGQSFSQELDRKRLTQFGKYSNAGLDEKAAARVCNRMSTEKSWKIGLTPAYLMLSLCDKLGIQPSEKVQESLIFIIRGFYDGIRSDMKTVKILPEAF
;
A
#
# COMPACT_ATOMS: atom_id res chain seq x y z
N MET A 1 24.83 6.52 -2.55
CA MET A 1 25.46 6.04 -3.80
C MET A 1 25.04 4.58 -3.98
N PHE A 2 24.19 4.28 -4.96
CA PHE A 2 23.68 2.92 -5.19
C PHE A 2 24.79 2.11 -5.87
N ASN A 3 25.24 1.00 -5.29
CA ASN A 3 26.18 0.08 -5.94
C ASN A 3 25.36 -0.96 -6.72
N PRO A 4 25.29 -0.87 -8.07
CA PRO A 4 24.50 -1.80 -8.89
C PRO A 4 25.04 -3.25 -8.85
N PHE A 5 26.16 -3.50 -8.18
CA PHE A 5 26.81 -4.81 -8.05
C PHE A 5 26.71 -5.43 -6.64
N SER A 6 26.04 -4.79 -5.67
CA SER A 6 25.77 -5.47 -4.40
C SER A 6 24.77 -6.61 -4.64
N LYS A 7 25.17 -7.85 -4.36
CA LYS A 7 24.28 -9.02 -4.49
C LYS A 7 23.07 -8.80 -3.59
N ARG A 8 21.86 -8.88 -4.17
CA ARG A 8 20.60 -8.88 -3.40
C ARG A 8 20.68 -9.92 -2.30
N ARG A 9 20.34 -9.54 -1.07
CA ARG A 9 20.38 -10.43 0.09
C ARG A 9 19.24 -11.45 -0.01
N PRO A 10 19.53 -12.77 0.00
CA PRO A 10 18.48 -13.78 0.03
C PRO A 10 17.74 -13.74 1.37
N ILE A 11 16.41 -13.79 1.32
CA ILE A 11 15.54 -13.84 2.50
C ILE A 11 14.25 -14.61 2.16
N THR A 12 13.66 -15.33 3.12
CA THR A 12 12.35 -15.98 2.91
C THR A 12 11.22 -14.94 2.96
N LEU A 13 10.09 -15.26 2.34
CA LEU A 13 8.89 -14.42 2.36
C LEU A 13 8.50 -14.05 3.79
N ASP A 14 8.38 -15.04 4.67
CA ASP A 14 8.02 -14.89 6.07
C ASP A 14 8.94 -13.94 6.85
N LYS A 15 10.25 -14.15 6.73
CA LYS A 15 11.22 -13.30 7.43
C LYS A 15 11.16 -11.87 6.95
N TYR A 16 10.94 -11.67 5.65
CA TYR A 16 10.84 -10.34 5.07
C TYR A 16 9.53 -9.65 5.47
N CYS A 17 8.39 -10.32 5.32
CA CYS A 17 7.08 -9.78 5.67
C CYS A 17 7.00 -9.47 7.16
N ASN A 18 7.53 -10.34 8.03
CA ASN A 18 7.61 -10.07 9.46
C ASN A 18 8.44 -8.83 9.77
N ALA A 19 9.67 -8.72 9.24
CA ALA A 19 10.51 -7.57 9.48
C ALA A 19 9.87 -6.26 8.97
N MET A 20 9.24 -6.30 7.80
CA MET A 20 8.59 -5.12 7.22
C MET A 20 7.34 -4.72 8.02
N LEU A 21 6.41 -5.65 8.27
CA LEU A 21 5.15 -5.33 8.92
C LEU A 21 5.34 -4.99 10.40
N ARG A 22 6.13 -5.77 11.14
CA ARG A 22 6.38 -5.52 12.56
C ARG A 22 7.25 -4.28 12.76
N ASP A 23 8.45 -4.29 12.19
CA ASP A 23 9.51 -3.37 12.62
C ASP A 23 9.50 -2.06 11.84
N GLN A 24 8.83 -1.99 10.68
CA GLN A 24 8.78 -0.79 9.84
C GLN A 24 7.39 -0.17 9.75
N ILE A 25 6.33 -0.99 9.73
CA ILE A 25 4.96 -0.49 9.48
C ILE A 25 4.15 -0.34 10.76
N ILE A 26 3.85 -1.43 11.48
CA ILE A 26 2.86 -1.44 12.57
C ILE A 26 3.44 -0.94 13.89
N SER A 27 4.64 -1.36 14.25
CA SER A 27 5.25 -1.01 15.54
C SER A 27 6.72 -0.63 15.36
N PRO A 28 7.01 0.43 14.56
CA PRO A 28 8.37 0.91 14.45
C PRO A 28 8.79 1.55 15.77
N GLU A 29 9.78 0.96 16.44
CA GLU A 29 10.30 1.44 17.72
C GLU A 29 11.77 1.86 17.59
N PHE A 30 12.12 2.97 18.24
CA PHE A 30 13.52 3.38 18.40
C PHE A 30 13.77 3.92 19.80
N GLN A 31 14.69 3.27 20.52
CA GLN A 31 15.02 3.60 21.90
C GLN A 31 13.79 3.65 22.83
N GLY A 32 12.82 2.75 22.60
CA GLY A 32 11.58 2.66 23.37
C GLY A 32 10.50 3.68 22.98
N ASN A 33 10.71 4.48 21.93
CA ASN A 33 9.72 5.42 21.42
C ASN A 33 8.95 4.81 20.23
N ASP A 34 7.64 4.99 20.22
CA ASP A 34 6.76 4.67 19.09
C ASP A 34 6.99 5.69 17.97
N LEU A 35 7.80 5.30 16.98
CA LEU A 35 8.10 6.16 15.84
C LEU A 35 6.88 6.38 14.94
N GLY A 36 5.91 5.48 14.96
CA GLY A 36 4.68 5.62 14.18
C GLY A 36 3.85 6.79 14.71
N ARG A 37 3.72 6.91 16.02
CA ARG A 37 3.04 8.02 16.70
C ARG A 37 3.78 9.34 16.52
N VAL A 38 5.08 9.36 16.76
CA VAL A 38 5.92 10.56 16.53
C VAL A 38 5.82 11.02 15.07
N TYR A 39 5.80 10.10 14.11
CA TYR A 39 5.62 10.46 12.71
C TYR A 39 4.26 11.10 12.45
N THR A 40 3.17 10.56 13.01
CA THR A 40 1.83 11.17 12.90
C THR A 40 1.80 12.59 13.45
N GLU A 41 2.40 12.83 14.61
CA GLU A 41 2.50 14.19 15.20
C GLU A 41 3.24 15.16 14.28
N VAL A 42 4.36 14.72 13.69
CA VAL A 42 5.15 15.50 12.73
C VAL A 42 4.33 15.80 11.47
N VAL A 43 3.54 14.85 10.96
CA VAL A 43 2.64 15.06 9.83
C VAL A 43 1.61 16.15 10.16
N VAL A 44 0.91 16.04 11.29
CA VAL A 44 -0.10 17.02 11.71
C VAL A 44 0.51 18.40 11.85
N LYS A 45 1.69 18.50 12.49
CA LYS A 45 2.40 19.76 12.66
C LYS A 45 2.78 20.38 11.31
N ASN A 46 3.47 19.62 10.45
CA ASN A 46 3.98 20.14 9.17
C ASN A 46 2.87 20.56 8.20
N ILE A 47 1.76 19.82 8.18
CA ILE A 47 0.60 20.20 7.37
C ILE A 47 -0.13 21.38 8.03
N GLY A 48 -0.29 21.36 9.35
CA GLY A 48 -0.94 22.43 10.12
C GLY A 48 -0.25 23.79 10.02
N GLU A 49 1.08 23.82 9.85
CA GLU A 49 1.83 25.04 9.57
C GLU A 49 1.47 25.66 8.20
N GLN A 50 1.04 24.85 7.25
CA GLN A 50 0.67 25.27 5.90
C GLN A 50 -0.84 25.50 5.73
N ASP A 51 -1.64 24.76 6.49
CA ASP A 51 -3.09 24.81 6.57
C ASP A 51 -3.57 24.55 8.01
N PRO A 52 -3.86 25.60 8.79
CA PRO A 52 -4.26 25.47 10.19
C PRO A 52 -5.53 24.63 10.41
N SER A 53 -6.39 24.45 9.40
CA SER A 53 -7.58 23.60 9.55
C SER A 53 -7.21 22.14 9.83
N PHE A 54 -6.04 21.69 9.36
CA PHE A 54 -5.55 20.33 9.56
C PHE A 54 -5.15 20.03 11.01
N LEU A 55 -4.91 21.07 11.84
CA LEU A 55 -4.61 20.89 13.27
C LEU A 55 -5.79 20.30 14.06
N SER A 56 -7.01 20.34 13.49
CA SER A 56 -8.22 19.78 14.10
C SER A 56 -8.45 18.30 13.78
N VAL A 57 -7.60 17.68 12.95
CA VAL A 57 -7.71 16.26 12.62
C VAL A 57 -7.44 15.42 13.86
N ASP A 58 -8.30 14.42 14.07
CA ASP A 58 -8.09 13.40 15.10
C ASP A 58 -6.80 12.61 14.79
N GLN A 59 -5.83 12.73 15.69
CA GLN A 59 -4.51 12.12 15.49
C GLN A 59 -4.53 10.59 15.61
N ASP A 60 -5.42 10.04 16.43
CA ASP A 60 -5.59 8.59 16.56
C ASP A 60 -6.20 8.02 15.27
N ALA A 61 -7.24 8.68 14.76
CA ALA A 61 -7.83 8.31 13.48
C ALA A 61 -6.82 8.44 12.33
N LEU A 62 -6.05 9.54 12.28
CA LEU A 62 -4.99 9.72 11.29
C LEU A 62 -3.91 8.64 11.40
N HIS A 63 -3.49 8.28 12.61
CA HIS A 63 -2.49 7.24 12.83
C HIS A 63 -2.97 5.89 12.27
N GLU A 64 -4.16 5.43 12.65
CA GLU A 64 -4.70 4.15 12.17
C GLU A 64 -4.91 4.15 10.65
N GLN A 65 -5.39 5.25 10.07
CA GLN A 65 -5.57 5.34 8.61
C GLN A 65 -4.22 5.39 7.85
N LEU A 66 -3.19 6.02 8.40
CA LEU A 66 -1.84 5.95 7.84
C LEU A 66 -1.29 4.53 7.90
N LEU A 67 -1.53 3.78 8.98
CA LEU A 67 -1.14 2.37 9.06
C LEU A 67 -1.86 1.51 8.02
N ALA A 68 -3.19 1.64 7.89
CA ALA A 68 -3.97 0.92 6.89
C ALA A 68 -3.50 1.24 5.46
N ALA A 69 -3.26 2.52 5.16
CA ALA A 69 -2.70 2.94 3.88
C ALA A 69 -1.30 2.34 3.62
N ARG A 70 -0.41 2.32 4.63
CA ARG A 70 0.94 1.75 4.51
C ARG A 70 0.92 0.24 4.25
N ILE A 71 0.00 -0.49 4.86
CA ILE A 71 -0.18 -1.94 4.61
C ILE A 71 -0.60 -2.18 3.15
N GLU A 72 -1.51 -1.37 2.61
CA GLU A 72 -1.90 -1.52 1.20
C GLU A 72 -0.77 -1.08 0.25
N ILE A 73 -0.06 0.01 0.56
CA ILE A 73 1.11 0.46 -0.18
C ILE A 73 2.21 -0.61 -0.20
N PHE A 74 2.39 -1.36 0.90
CA PHE A 74 3.31 -2.49 0.94
C PHE A 74 2.94 -3.57 -0.09
N GLY A 75 1.67 -3.94 -0.18
CA GLY A 75 1.19 -4.87 -1.19
C GLY A 75 1.34 -4.34 -2.63
N ILE A 76 1.08 -3.06 -2.86
CA ILE A 76 1.30 -2.41 -4.17
C ILE A 76 2.79 -2.45 -4.55
N ALA A 77 3.67 -2.06 -3.62
CA ALA A 77 5.12 -2.08 -3.84
C ALA A 77 5.63 -3.50 -4.11
N TRP A 78 5.08 -4.50 -3.41
CA TRP A 78 5.40 -5.91 -3.63
C TRP A 78 5.15 -6.33 -5.08
N VAL A 79 3.95 -6.07 -5.60
CA VAL A 79 3.59 -6.40 -6.97
C VAL A 79 4.49 -5.66 -7.98
N HIS A 80 4.88 -4.42 -7.67
CA HIS A 80 5.73 -3.62 -8.55
C HIS A 80 7.21 -4.07 -8.57
N GLU A 81 7.72 -4.68 -7.50
CA GLU A 81 9.12 -5.11 -7.41
C GLU A 81 9.31 -6.60 -7.66
N PHE A 82 8.40 -7.45 -7.18
CA PHE A 82 8.51 -8.91 -7.25
C PHE A 82 7.48 -9.56 -8.20
N GLY A 83 6.48 -8.81 -8.67
CA GLY A 83 5.44 -9.35 -9.55
C GLY A 83 4.33 -10.11 -8.79
N PHE A 84 3.59 -10.95 -9.52
CA PHE A 84 2.39 -11.61 -9.01
C PHE A 84 2.60 -13.02 -8.46
N ASP A 85 3.75 -13.64 -8.73
CA ASP A 85 3.99 -15.06 -8.42
C ASP A 85 3.87 -15.35 -6.91
N LEU A 86 4.36 -14.43 -6.07
CA LEU A 86 4.30 -14.53 -4.59
C LEU A 86 3.35 -13.50 -3.95
N ALA A 87 2.54 -12.79 -4.76
CA ALA A 87 1.67 -11.74 -4.24
C ALA A 87 0.47 -12.29 -3.44
N GLY A 88 0.02 -13.51 -3.78
CA GLY A 88 -0.97 -14.26 -3.00
C GLY A 88 -0.45 -14.56 -1.61
N ASP A 89 0.66 -15.29 -1.54
CA ASP A 89 1.33 -15.68 -0.29
C ASP A 89 1.65 -14.47 0.61
N GLN A 90 2.18 -13.38 0.04
CA GLN A 90 2.43 -12.15 0.82
C GLN A 90 1.15 -11.56 1.41
N THR A 91 0.05 -11.62 0.66
CA THR A 91 -1.23 -11.04 1.07
C THR A 91 -1.90 -11.90 2.13
N GLU A 92 -1.84 -13.23 1.99
CA GLU A 92 -2.28 -14.18 3.00
C GLU A 92 -1.48 -14.03 4.30
N TRP A 93 -0.15 -14.00 4.19
CA TRP A 93 0.73 -13.78 5.33
C TRP A 93 0.38 -12.50 6.08
N THR A 94 0.12 -11.41 5.34
CA THR A 94 -0.26 -10.12 5.94
C THR A 94 -1.58 -10.23 6.70
N LEU A 95 -2.59 -10.91 6.14
CA LEU A 95 -3.88 -11.13 6.79
C LEU A 95 -3.70 -11.94 8.09
N ASP A 96 -2.94 -13.03 8.04
CA ASP A 96 -2.72 -13.90 9.20
C ASP A 96 -1.90 -13.21 10.29
N TYR A 97 -0.91 -12.40 9.91
CA TYR A 97 -0.17 -11.57 10.83
C TYR A 97 -1.09 -10.58 11.56
N LEU A 98 -1.98 -9.88 10.84
CA LEU A 98 -2.92 -8.93 11.44
C LEU A 98 -3.91 -9.62 12.38
N LYS A 99 -4.40 -10.81 12.04
CA LYS A 99 -5.22 -11.64 12.94
C LYS A 99 -4.45 -12.03 14.19
N GLY A 100 -3.22 -12.54 14.04
CA GLY A 100 -2.36 -12.91 15.17
C GLY A 100 -2.04 -11.73 16.09
N ALA A 101 -1.89 -10.53 15.53
CA ALA A 101 -1.63 -9.29 16.25
C ALA A 101 -2.89 -8.60 16.81
N ARG A 102 -4.10 -9.15 16.57
CA ARG A 102 -5.39 -8.52 16.91
C ARG A 102 -5.58 -7.11 16.32
N ARG A 103 -5.17 -6.95 15.06
CA ARG A 103 -5.24 -5.70 14.27
C ARG A 103 -6.01 -5.90 12.97
N GLU A 104 -7.03 -6.76 12.97
CA GLU A 104 -7.87 -7.08 11.81
C GLU A 104 -8.61 -5.84 11.28
N THR A 105 -8.87 -4.83 12.12
CA THR A 105 -9.47 -3.56 11.68
C THR A 105 -8.63 -2.86 10.63
N LEU A 106 -7.29 -2.94 10.71
CA LEU A 106 -6.39 -2.39 9.70
C LEU A 106 -6.56 -3.08 8.34
N TRP A 107 -6.89 -4.38 8.35
CA TRP A 107 -7.18 -5.12 7.14
C TRP A 107 -8.46 -4.61 6.49
N GLU A 108 -9.53 -4.46 7.25
CA GLU A 108 -10.82 -3.98 6.72
C GLU A 108 -10.73 -2.50 6.29
N ASP A 109 -10.06 -1.63 7.06
CA ASP A 109 -9.81 -0.24 6.65
C ASP A 109 -8.96 -0.12 5.38
N GLY A 110 -8.03 -1.07 5.20
CA GLY A 110 -7.25 -1.25 3.97
C GLY A 110 -8.08 -1.39 2.69
N GLU A 111 -9.37 -1.75 2.79
CA GLU A 111 -10.21 -2.04 1.63
C GLU A 111 -10.42 -0.78 0.78
N ALA A 112 -10.69 0.35 1.42
CA ALA A 112 -10.90 1.61 0.72
C ALA A 112 -9.66 1.99 -0.12
N TYR A 113 -8.47 1.80 0.44
CA TYR A 113 -7.20 2.05 -0.24
C TYR A 113 -6.96 1.08 -1.40
N ASN A 114 -7.27 -0.20 -1.22
CA ASN A 114 -7.13 -1.20 -2.27
C ASN A 114 -8.07 -0.91 -3.45
N GLN A 115 -9.31 -0.52 -3.17
CA GLN A 115 -10.28 -0.11 -4.20
C GLN A 115 -9.84 1.19 -4.88
N ALA A 116 -9.29 2.16 -4.15
CA ALA A 116 -8.68 3.35 -4.73
C ALA A 116 -7.52 3.03 -5.68
N ALA A 117 -6.65 2.10 -5.31
CA ALA A 117 -5.58 1.61 -6.18
C ALA A 117 -6.16 0.97 -7.45
N ALA A 118 -7.19 0.12 -7.32
CA ALA A 118 -7.85 -0.53 -8.45
C ALA A 118 -8.50 0.47 -9.42
N ARG A 119 -9.14 1.51 -8.89
CA ARG A 119 -9.75 2.59 -9.69
C ARG A 119 -8.70 3.42 -10.41
N SER A 120 -7.58 3.71 -9.73
CA SER A 120 -6.50 4.52 -10.30
C SER A 120 -5.88 3.91 -11.57
N SER A 121 -5.88 2.58 -11.69
CA SER A 121 -5.35 1.86 -12.86
C SER A 121 -6.31 1.84 -14.05
N LEU A 122 -7.58 2.24 -13.87
CA LEU A 122 -8.61 2.25 -14.92
C LEU A 122 -8.71 3.60 -15.64
N ILE A 123 -7.99 4.63 -15.19
CA ILE A 123 -8.02 5.98 -15.77
C ILE A 123 -7.10 6.03 -17.00
N HIS A 124 -7.52 5.32 -18.04
CA HIS A 124 -7.30 5.75 -19.41
C HIS A 124 -8.52 6.56 -19.83
N ASP A 125 -8.40 7.48 -20.80
CA ASP A 125 -9.53 8.27 -21.28
C ASP A 125 -10.73 7.35 -21.56
N PRO A 126 -11.74 7.31 -20.66
CA PRO A 126 -12.80 6.32 -20.72
C PRO A 126 -13.79 6.63 -21.86
N ARG A 127 -13.65 7.82 -22.47
CA ARG A 127 -14.40 8.26 -23.65
C ARG A 127 -13.71 7.81 -24.94
N SER A 128 -12.45 7.37 -24.88
CA SER A 128 -11.74 6.79 -26.01
C SER A 128 -12.00 5.28 -26.10
N ALA A 129 -12.18 4.75 -27.32
CA ALA A 129 -12.30 3.32 -27.56
C ALA A 129 -11.09 2.54 -27.02
N LYS A 130 -9.90 3.15 -27.06
CA LYS A 130 -8.65 2.57 -26.52
C LYS A 130 -8.67 2.46 -24.99
N GLY A 131 -9.21 3.46 -24.30
CA GLY A 131 -9.37 3.42 -22.85
C GLY A 131 -10.38 2.36 -22.41
N GLN A 132 -11.53 2.29 -23.08
CA GLN A 132 -12.55 1.27 -22.80
C GLN A 132 -12.03 -0.16 -23.02
N SER A 133 -11.35 -0.40 -24.16
CA SER A 133 -10.74 -1.69 -24.45
C SER A 133 -9.67 -2.08 -23.43
N PHE A 134 -8.86 -1.12 -22.97
CA PHE A 134 -7.89 -1.38 -21.91
C PHE A 134 -8.57 -1.78 -20.59
N SER A 135 -9.61 -1.06 -20.16
CA SER A 135 -10.31 -1.36 -18.91
C SER A 135 -10.94 -2.76 -18.95
N GLN A 136 -11.60 -3.12 -20.05
CA GLN A 136 -12.17 -4.45 -20.25
C GLN A 136 -11.10 -5.56 -20.19
N GLU A 137 -9.94 -5.33 -20.82
CA GLU A 137 -8.84 -6.29 -20.80
C GLU A 137 -8.22 -6.42 -19.40
N LEU A 138 -8.09 -5.30 -18.65
CA LEU A 138 -7.61 -5.34 -17.28
C LEU A 138 -8.58 -6.11 -16.37
N ASP A 139 -9.89 -5.85 -16.48
CA ASP A 139 -10.90 -6.54 -15.69
C ASP A 139 -10.92 -8.05 -16.01
N ARG A 140 -10.79 -8.42 -17.29
CA ARG A 140 -10.66 -9.83 -17.70
C ARG A 140 -9.42 -10.50 -17.08
N LYS A 141 -8.28 -9.80 -17.05
CA LYS A 141 -7.06 -10.29 -16.40
C LYS A 141 -7.23 -10.44 -14.90
N ARG A 142 -7.87 -9.46 -14.25
CA ARG A 142 -8.21 -9.53 -12.82
C ARG A 142 -9.09 -10.72 -12.51
N LEU A 143 -10.16 -10.94 -13.27
CA LEU A 143 -11.05 -12.11 -13.09
C LEU A 143 -10.31 -13.43 -13.30
N THR A 144 -9.46 -13.51 -14.33
CA THR A 144 -8.65 -14.72 -14.58
C THR A 144 -7.70 -14.99 -13.43
N GLN A 145 -7.03 -13.96 -12.92
CA GLN A 145 -6.08 -14.10 -11.82
C GLN A 145 -6.79 -14.40 -10.50
N PHE A 146 -7.96 -13.79 -10.24
CA PHE A 146 -8.82 -14.10 -9.12
C PHE A 146 -9.21 -15.57 -9.10
N GLY A 147 -9.63 -16.11 -10.25
CA GLY A 147 -9.95 -17.53 -10.38
C GLY A 147 -8.75 -18.44 -10.09
N LYS A 148 -7.53 -18.04 -10.50
CA LYS A 148 -6.31 -18.79 -10.16
C LYS A 148 -6.05 -18.83 -8.65
N TYR A 149 -6.12 -17.67 -7.98
CA TYR A 149 -5.90 -17.60 -6.54
C TYR A 149 -6.98 -18.35 -5.75
N SER A 150 -8.25 -18.17 -6.12
CA SER A 150 -9.37 -18.86 -5.46
C SER A 150 -9.26 -20.38 -5.61
N ASN A 151 -8.92 -20.87 -6.81
CA ASN A 151 -8.69 -22.30 -7.06
C ASN A 151 -7.46 -22.86 -6.32
N ALA A 152 -6.52 -22.00 -5.94
CA ALA A 152 -5.37 -22.37 -5.11
C ALA A 152 -5.68 -22.34 -3.61
N GLY A 153 -6.90 -21.98 -3.21
CA GLY A 153 -7.35 -21.97 -1.82
C GLY A 153 -7.19 -20.64 -1.09
N LEU A 154 -6.73 -19.58 -1.77
CA LEU A 154 -6.62 -18.25 -1.17
C LEU A 154 -8.02 -17.68 -0.86
N ASP A 155 -8.17 -17.08 0.32
CA ASP A 155 -9.40 -16.37 0.72
C ASP A 155 -9.85 -15.37 -0.36
N GLU A 156 -11.16 -15.31 -0.62
CA GLU A 156 -11.71 -14.49 -1.72
C GLU A 156 -11.41 -12.99 -1.56
N LYS A 157 -11.47 -12.46 -0.32
CA LYS A 157 -11.12 -11.04 -0.08
C LYS A 157 -9.62 -10.81 -0.33
N ALA A 158 -8.76 -11.74 0.11
CA ALA A 158 -7.33 -11.67 -0.16
C ALA A 158 -7.03 -11.76 -1.67
N ALA A 159 -7.66 -12.69 -2.39
CA ALA A 159 -7.53 -12.84 -3.84
C ALA A 159 -7.96 -11.59 -4.60
N ALA A 160 -9.12 -11.01 -4.25
CA ALA A 160 -9.59 -9.75 -4.83
C ALA A 160 -8.59 -8.62 -4.57
N ARG A 161 -8.09 -8.50 -3.33
CA ARG A 161 -7.14 -7.47 -2.93
C ARG A 161 -5.84 -7.53 -3.73
N VAL A 162 -5.27 -8.72 -3.97
CA VAL A 162 -4.10 -8.89 -4.86
C VAL A 162 -4.41 -8.43 -6.28
N CYS A 163 -5.54 -8.86 -6.84
CA CYS A 163 -5.92 -8.54 -8.22
C CYS A 163 -6.14 -7.03 -8.44
N ASN A 164 -6.63 -6.33 -7.43
CA ASN A 164 -6.83 -4.88 -7.46
C ASN A 164 -5.53 -4.09 -7.61
N ARG A 165 -4.38 -4.65 -7.20
CA ARG A 165 -3.04 -4.07 -7.39
C ARG A 165 -2.51 -4.25 -8.82
N MET A 166 -3.24 -4.93 -9.70
CA MET A 166 -2.85 -5.10 -11.09
C MET A 166 -2.84 -3.79 -11.85
N SER A 167 -1.77 -3.60 -12.63
CA SER A 167 -1.54 -2.42 -13.49
C SER A 167 -1.43 -1.08 -12.74
N THR A 168 -1.24 -1.09 -11.42
CA THR A 168 -1.04 0.13 -10.64
C THR A 168 0.33 0.79 -10.88
N GLU A 169 1.30 0.09 -11.48
CA GLU A 169 2.65 0.66 -11.68
C GLU A 169 2.63 1.87 -12.61
N LYS A 170 1.81 1.80 -13.67
CA LYS A 170 1.68 2.90 -14.63
C LYS A 170 0.98 4.11 -14.00
N SER A 171 -0.13 3.88 -13.29
CA SER A 171 -0.87 4.93 -12.59
C SER A 171 -0.06 5.53 -11.44
N TRP A 172 0.81 4.74 -10.79
CA TRP A 172 1.76 5.21 -9.80
C TRP A 172 2.76 6.20 -10.40
N LYS A 173 3.39 5.85 -11.54
CA LYS A 173 4.40 6.69 -12.22
C LYS A 173 3.87 8.07 -12.59
N ILE A 174 2.59 8.17 -12.97
CA ILE A 174 1.94 9.46 -13.32
C ILE A 174 1.23 10.13 -12.13
N GLY A 175 1.35 9.57 -10.92
CA GLY A 175 0.82 10.16 -9.70
C GLY A 175 -0.67 9.91 -9.41
N LEU A 176 -1.39 9.16 -10.25
CA LEU A 176 -2.80 8.88 -10.05
C LEU A 176 -3.07 7.96 -8.85
N THR A 177 -2.26 6.92 -8.66
CA THR A 177 -2.45 6.02 -7.50
C THR A 177 -2.25 6.76 -6.17
N PRO A 178 -1.15 7.51 -5.95
CA PRO A 178 -1.01 8.35 -4.75
C PRO A 178 -2.17 9.33 -4.55
N ALA A 179 -2.67 9.97 -5.60
CA ALA A 179 -3.80 10.89 -5.50
C ALA A 179 -5.08 10.18 -5.05
N TYR A 180 -5.38 9.00 -5.59
CA TYR A 180 -6.56 8.21 -5.19
C TYR A 180 -6.46 7.71 -3.75
N LEU A 181 -5.27 7.26 -3.33
CA LEU A 181 -5.02 6.88 -1.94
C LEU A 181 -5.19 8.07 -0.98
N MET A 182 -4.73 9.26 -1.38
CA MET A 182 -4.91 10.50 -0.62
C MET A 182 -6.39 10.86 -0.48
N LEU A 183 -7.18 10.74 -1.55
CA LEU A 183 -8.62 11.01 -1.50
C LEU A 183 -9.33 10.04 -0.55
N SER A 184 -8.98 8.75 -0.59
CA SER A 184 -9.52 7.76 0.37
C SER A 184 -9.11 8.06 1.81
N LEU A 185 -7.88 8.52 2.04
CA LEU A 185 -7.44 8.96 3.36
C LEU A 185 -8.28 10.14 3.86
N CYS A 186 -8.49 11.16 3.02
CA CYS A 186 -9.28 12.32 3.40
C CYS A 186 -10.75 11.98 3.67
N ASP A 187 -11.34 11.09 2.86
CA ASP A 187 -12.71 10.59 3.05
C ASP A 187 -12.85 9.85 4.38
N LYS A 188 -11.89 8.97 4.71
CA LYS A 188 -11.85 8.25 5.99
C LYS A 188 -11.68 9.17 7.21
N LEU A 189 -11.01 10.30 7.04
CA LEU A 189 -10.84 11.32 8.07
C LEU A 189 -11.99 12.33 8.11
N GLY A 190 -12.94 12.27 7.17
CA GLY A 190 -14.06 13.21 7.08
C GLY A 190 -13.62 14.64 6.76
N ILE A 191 -12.47 14.83 6.09
CA ILE A 191 -11.92 16.15 5.78
C ILE A 191 -12.08 16.52 4.31
N GLN A 192 -12.24 17.82 4.06
CA GLN A 192 -12.14 18.43 2.73
C GLN A 192 -10.76 19.10 2.61
N PRO A 193 -9.78 18.44 1.99
CA PRO A 193 -8.40 18.92 2.01
C PRO A 193 -8.24 20.11 1.05
N SER A 194 -7.57 21.18 1.50
CA SER A 194 -7.05 22.21 0.60
C SER A 194 -5.99 21.62 -0.33
N GLU A 195 -5.63 22.34 -1.39
CA GLU A 195 -4.59 21.92 -2.34
C GLU A 195 -3.26 21.59 -1.63
N LYS A 196 -2.85 22.41 -0.64
CA LYS A 196 -1.61 22.18 0.12
C LYS A 196 -1.66 20.91 0.97
N VAL A 197 -2.82 20.61 1.57
CA VAL A 197 -3.03 19.36 2.32
C VAL A 197 -2.95 18.17 1.36
N GLN A 198 -3.58 18.26 0.19
CA GLN A 198 -3.54 17.22 -0.83
C GLN A 198 -2.10 16.93 -1.28
N GLU A 199 -1.33 17.97 -1.61
CA GLU A 199 0.08 17.85 -2.02
C GLU A 199 0.93 17.19 -0.93
N SER A 200 0.76 17.62 0.33
CA SER A 200 1.51 17.09 1.46
C SER A 200 1.19 15.60 1.72
N LEU A 201 -0.09 15.23 1.69
CA LEU A 201 -0.51 13.84 1.87
C LEU A 201 -0.06 12.94 0.71
N ILE A 202 -0.09 13.44 -0.53
CA ILE A 202 0.47 12.73 -1.70
C ILE A 202 1.97 12.50 -1.51
N PHE A 203 2.71 13.50 -1.02
CA PHE A 203 4.14 13.36 -0.74
C PHE A 203 4.43 12.29 0.32
N ILE A 204 3.65 12.27 1.41
CA ILE A 204 3.74 11.25 2.46
C ILE A 204 3.49 9.85 1.89
N ILE A 205 2.41 9.65 1.13
CA ILE A 205 2.07 8.37 0.49
C ILE A 205 3.19 7.89 -0.44
N ARG A 206 3.78 8.80 -1.21
CA ARG A 206 4.95 8.50 -2.04
C ARG A 206 6.17 8.10 -1.21
N GLY A 207 6.44 8.82 -0.12
CA GLY A 207 7.52 8.52 0.80
C GLY A 207 7.42 7.10 1.39
N PHE A 208 6.21 6.67 1.77
CA PHE A 208 5.99 5.29 2.23
C PHE A 208 6.35 4.26 1.17
N TYR A 209 5.84 4.45 -0.05
CA TYR A 209 6.12 3.54 -1.16
C TYR A 209 7.60 3.51 -1.53
N ASP A 210 8.24 4.68 -1.62
CA ASP A 210 9.65 4.78 -1.99
C ASP A 210 10.55 4.13 -0.94
N GLY A 211 10.23 4.30 0.36
CA GLY A 211 10.91 3.62 1.46
C GLY A 211 10.81 2.10 1.35
N ILE A 212 9.59 1.57 1.21
CA ILE A 212 9.34 0.14 1.07
C ILE A 212 10.05 -0.42 -0.17
N ARG A 213 9.88 0.22 -1.33
CA ARG A 213 10.47 -0.25 -2.59
C ARG A 213 11.99 -0.17 -2.58
N SER A 214 12.56 0.84 -1.93
CA SER A 214 14.01 0.95 -1.76
C SER A 214 14.56 -0.25 -1.00
N ASP A 215 13.90 -0.66 0.09
CA ASP A 215 14.28 -1.86 0.83
C ASP A 215 14.11 -3.14 0.00
N MET A 216 12.98 -3.32 -0.70
CA MET A 216 12.72 -4.48 -1.55
C MET A 216 13.79 -4.68 -2.64
N LYS A 217 14.33 -3.59 -3.21
CA LYS A 217 15.41 -3.64 -4.21
C LYS A 217 16.71 -4.25 -3.68
N THR A 218 16.89 -4.30 -2.36
CA THR A 218 18.09 -4.86 -1.71
C THR A 218 17.98 -6.37 -1.44
N VAL A 219 16.80 -6.97 -1.60
CA VAL A 219 16.55 -8.37 -1.26
C VAL A 219 16.13 -9.21 -2.47
N LYS A 220 16.33 -10.51 -2.34
CA LYS A 220 15.77 -11.53 -3.23
C LYS A 220 14.93 -12.47 -2.37
N ILE A 221 13.63 -12.51 -2.64
CA ILE A 221 12.72 -13.43 -1.95
C ILE A 221 13.00 -14.85 -2.43
N LEU A 222 13.26 -15.75 -1.50
CA LEU A 222 13.38 -17.18 -1.74
C LEU A 222 12.00 -17.82 -1.54
N PRO A 223 11.61 -18.78 -2.40
CA PRO A 223 10.51 -19.67 -2.07
C PRO A 223 10.85 -20.42 -0.77
N GLU A 224 9.84 -20.77 0.02
CA GLU A 224 10.08 -21.62 1.19
C GLU A 224 10.74 -22.93 0.77
N ALA A 225 11.75 -23.34 1.53
CA ALA A 225 12.34 -24.65 1.35
C ALA A 225 11.41 -25.67 2.00
N PHE A 226 10.68 -26.42 1.17
CA PHE A 226 9.94 -27.62 1.59
C PHE A 226 10.89 -28.71 2.09
#